data_AF-A0A7D5MNQ7-F1
#
_entry.id   AF-A0A7D5MNQ7-F1
#
_cell.length_a   1.000
_cell.length_b   1.000
_cell.length_c   1.000
_cell.angle_alpha   90.00
_cell.angle_beta   90.00
_cell.angle_gamma   90.00
#
_symmetry.space_group_name_H-M   'P 1'
#
loop_
_entity.id
_entity.type
_entity.pdbx_description
1 polymer ?
#
loop_
_entity_poly.entity_id
_entity_poly.type
_entity_poly.pdbx_seq_one_letter_code
_entity_poly.pdbx_strand_id
1 'polypeptide(L)'
;MKKCMTCGSCGMPLLKSEDYAKGDLNSEVCRYCVDQDGSMKSYEEILQGTAAHFMKTQGITKTAANVMAKQLMETLPYWTNS
;
A
#
# COMPACT_ATOMS: atom_id res chain seq x y z
N MET A 1 11.26 -21.32 2.53
CA MET A 1 11.16 -19.85 2.63
C MET A 1 9.72 -19.47 2.41
N LYS A 2 9.03 -18.88 3.40
CA LYS A 2 7.67 -18.33 3.18
C LYS A 2 7.81 -17.10 2.28
N LYS A 3 7.11 -17.07 1.15
CA LYS A 3 7.01 -15.87 0.31
C LYS A 3 6.39 -14.77 1.17
N CYS A 4 7.14 -13.70 1.44
CA CYS A 4 6.58 -12.52 2.08
C CYS A 4 5.68 -11.85 1.04
N MET A 5 4.37 -11.93 1.22
CA MET A 5 3.42 -11.28 0.32
C MET A 5 3.39 -9.79 0.65
N THR A 6 3.37 -8.96 -0.38
CA THR A 6 3.27 -7.51 -0.28
C THR A 6 2.01 -7.05 -0.98
N CYS A 7 1.38 -6.01 -0.45
CA CYS A 7 0.25 -5.34 -1.06
C CYS A 7 0.66 -4.82 -2.43
N GLY A 8 -0.07 -5.26 -3.47
CA GLY A 8 0.15 -4.86 -4.86
C GLY A 8 -0.17 -3.39 -5.15
N SER A 9 -0.66 -2.63 -4.19
CA SER A 9 -1.04 -1.21 -4.34
C SER A 9 -0.17 -0.23 -3.53
N CYS A 10 0.22 -0.58 -2.30
CA CYS A 10 1.05 0.30 -1.46
C CYS A 10 2.36 -0.33 -0.96
N GLY A 11 2.63 -1.60 -1.32
CA GLY A 11 3.87 -2.30 -0.94
C GLY A 11 3.93 -2.76 0.52
N MET A 12 2.87 -2.53 1.31
CA MET A 12 2.79 -2.98 2.70
C MET A 12 2.91 -4.51 2.82
N PRO A 13 3.72 -5.05 3.75
CA PRO A 13 3.77 -6.48 4.03
C PRO A 13 2.41 -7.01 4.49
N LEU A 14 2.05 -8.21 4.01
CA LEU A 14 0.86 -8.96 4.39
C LEU A 14 1.31 -10.19 5.20
N LEU A 15 1.32 -10.08 6.52
CA LEU A 15 1.91 -11.09 7.42
C LEU A 15 0.87 -11.98 8.08
N LYS A 16 -0.32 -11.45 8.32
CA LYS A 16 -1.46 -12.12 8.96
C LYS A 16 -2.74 -11.77 8.22
N SER A 17 -3.79 -12.58 8.41
CA SER A 17 -5.09 -12.40 7.77
C SER A 17 -5.62 -10.97 7.88
N GLU A 18 -5.45 -10.32 9.03
CA GLU A 18 -5.97 -8.97 9.27
C GLU A 18 -5.29 -7.90 8.42
N ASP A 19 -4.11 -8.17 7.86
CA ASP A 19 -3.41 -7.23 6.97
C ASP A 19 -4.07 -7.19 5.58
N TYR A 20 -4.70 -8.28 5.16
CA TYR A 20 -5.37 -8.41 3.87
C TYR A 20 -6.71 -7.66 3.85
N ALA A 21 -7.13 -7.19 2.67
CA ALA A 21 -8.42 -6.54 2.53
C ALA A 21 -9.53 -7.49 3.03
N LYS A 22 -10.33 -6.99 3.98
CA LYS A 22 -11.42 -7.73 4.65
C LYS A 22 -11.02 -9.09 5.25
N GLY A 23 -9.74 -9.35 5.52
CA GLY A 23 -9.29 -10.65 6.02
C GLY A 23 -9.15 -11.73 4.95
N ASP A 24 -9.32 -11.41 3.66
CA ASP A 24 -9.25 -12.39 2.58
C ASP A 24 -7.80 -12.67 2.18
N LEU A 25 -7.30 -13.86 2.50
CA LEU A 25 -5.93 -14.30 2.18
C LEU A 25 -5.65 -14.40 0.67
N ASN A 26 -6.68 -14.38 -0.18
CA ASN A 26 -6.52 -14.32 -1.64
C ASN A 26 -6.42 -12.88 -2.17
N SER A 27 -6.65 -11.87 -1.33
CA SER A 27 -6.55 -10.48 -1.73
C SER A 27 -5.10 -10.10 -2.05
N GLU A 28 -4.91 -9.40 -3.16
CA GLU A 28 -3.61 -8.85 -3.55
C GLU A 28 -3.32 -7.51 -2.87
N VAL A 29 -4.27 -6.96 -2.11
CA VAL A 29 -4.17 -5.64 -1.49
C VAL A 29 -4.43 -5.69 0.02
N CYS A 30 -3.89 -4.71 0.74
CA CYS A 30 -4.06 -4.63 2.19
C CYS A 30 -5.37 -3.93 2.59
N ARG A 31 -5.78 -4.13 3.85
CA ARG A 31 -6.94 -3.45 4.46
C ARG A 31 -6.91 -1.92 4.42
N TYR A 32 -5.72 -1.31 4.23
CA TYR A 32 -5.58 0.15 4.21
C TYR A 32 -5.83 0.77 2.84
N CYS A 33 -5.68 -0.02 1.77
CA CYS A 33 -5.90 0.40 0.38
C CYS A 33 -7.37 0.32 -0.04
N VAL A 34 -8.24 -0.27 0.78
CA VAL A 34 -9.67 -0.39 0.51
C VAL A 34 -10.48 0.47 1.49
N ASP A 35 -11.67 0.86 1.05
CA ASP A 35 -12.70 1.46 1.89
C ASP A 35 -13.47 0.40 2.67
N GLN A 36 -14.36 0.85 3.57
CA GLN A 36 -15.15 -0.03 4.43
C GLN A 36 -16.02 -1.01 3.62
N ASP A 37 -16.50 -0.58 2.46
CA ASP A 37 -17.25 -1.42 1.52
C ASP A 37 -16.37 -2.37 0.70
N GLY A 38 -15.03 -2.26 0.81
CA GLY A 38 -14.03 -3.05 0.09
C GLY A 38 -13.67 -2.52 -1.28
N SER A 39 -14.22 -1.38 -1.71
CA SER A 39 -13.78 -0.71 -2.92
C SER A 39 -12.36 -0.19 -2.75
N MET A 40 -11.60 -0.11 -3.85
CA MET A 40 -10.24 0.41 -3.82
C MET A 40 -10.26 1.93 -3.71
N LYS A 41 -9.42 2.46 -2.82
CA LYS A 41 -9.19 3.89 -2.71
C LYS A 41 -8.51 4.43 -3.96
N SER A 42 -8.66 5.73 -4.19
CA SER A 42 -8.00 6.39 -5.30
C SER A 42 -6.47 6.34 -5.17
N TYR A 43 -5.79 6.50 -6.31
CA TYR A 43 -4.33 6.62 -6.34
C TYR A 43 -3.82 7.72 -5.40
N GLU A 44 -4.48 8.87 -5.37
CA GLU A 44 -4.08 10.02 -4.55
C GLU A 44 -4.20 9.74 -3.05
N GLU A 45 -5.28 9.08 -2.62
CA GLU A 45 -5.46 8.70 -1.22
C GLU A 45 -4.39 7.71 -0.75
N ILE A 46 -4.09 6.70 -1.59
CA ILE A 46 -3.08 5.69 -1.27
C ILE A 46 -1.68 6.31 -1.28
N LEU A 47 -1.39 7.23 -2.20
CA LEU A 47 -0.14 7.99 -2.24
C LEU A 47 0.06 8.80 -0.96
N GLN A 48 -0.97 9.56 -0.55
CA GLN A 48 -0.91 10.37 0.67
C GLN A 48 -0.74 9.51 1.93
N GLY A 49 -1.45 8.38 2.02
CA GLY A 49 -1.31 7.43 3.13
C GLY A 49 0.09 6.81 3.20
N THR A 50 0.65 6.43 2.05
CA THR A 50 2.00 5.86 1.95
C THR A 50 3.07 6.89 2.32
N ALA A 51 2.95 8.12 1.82
CA ALA A 51 3.84 9.21 2.19
C ALA A 51 3.76 9.53 3.69
N ALA A 52 2.55 9.60 4.27
CA ALA A 52 2.37 9.81 5.70
C ALA A 52 3.02 8.68 6.52
N HIS A 53 2.94 7.43 6.06
CA HIS A 53 3.63 6.31 6.68
C HIS A 53 5.15 6.51 6.65
N PHE A 54 5.75 6.84 5.51
CA PHE A 54 7.19 7.10 5.40
C PHE A 54 7.68 8.27 6.24
N MET A 55 6.91 9.36 6.32
CA MET A 55 7.22 10.45 7.24
C MET A 55 7.30 9.95 8.68
N LYS A 56 6.31 9.15 9.10
CA LYS A 56 6.23 8.62 10.47
C LYS A 56 7.34 7.61 10.78
N THR A 57 7.68 6.72 9.85
CA THR A 57 8.60 5.60 10.11
C THR A 57 10.05 5.92 9.79
N GLN A 58 10.32 6.84 8.85
CA GLN A 58 11.67 7.19 8.41
C GLN A 58 12.11 8.59 8.86
N GLY A 59 11.21 9.40 9.43
CA GLY A 59 11.53 10.75 9.91
C GLY A 59 11.87 11.74 8.79
N ILE A 60 11.43 11.47 7.56
CA ILE A 60 11.72 12.28 6.37
C ILE A 60 10.67 13.38 6.15
N THR A 61 11.04 14.38 5.34
CA THR A 61 10.12 15.48 5.00
C THR A 61 8.96 15.01 4.13
N LYS A 62 7.84 15.76 4.15
CA LYS A 62 6.68 15.48 3.30
C LYS A 62 7.03 15.40 1.81
N THR A 63 7.90 16.28 1.32
CA THR A 63 8.34 16.29 -0.07
C THR A 63 9.10 15.01 -0.43
N ALA A 64 10.08 14.61 0.40
CA ALA A 64 10.82 13.37 0.20
C ALA A 64 9.90 12.15 0.27
N ALA A 65 8.97 12.13 1.24
CA ALA A 65 8.02 11.04 1.40
C ALA A 65 7.08 10.89 0.20
N ASN A 66 6.58 11.98 -0.37
CA ASN A 66 5.74 11.95 -1.57
C ASN A 66 6.50 11.42 -2.79
N VAL A 67 7.76 11.84 -2.98
CA VAL A 67 8.59 11.32 -4.08
C VAL A 67 8.82 9.82 -3.93
N MET A 68 9.20 9.37 -2.72
CA MET A 68 9.41 7.95 -2.44
C MET A 68 8.14 7.11 -2.60
N ALA A 69 7.00 7.61 -2.11
CA ALA A 69 5.72 6.93 -2.23
C ALA A 69 5.30 6.80 -3.69
N LYS A 70 5.47 7.85 -4.50
CA LYS A 70 5.20 7.83 -5.93
C LYS A 70 6.06 6.80 -6.66
N GLN A 71 7.38 6.85 -6.45
CA GLN A 71 8.33 5.92 -7.06
C GLN A 71 8.04 4.46 -6.67
N LEU A 72 7.68 4.22 -5.41
CA LEU A 72 7.27 2.89 -4.97
C LEU A 72 6.01 2.45 -5.74
N MET A 73 4.95 3.25 -5.70
CA MET A 73 3.66 2.89 -6.31
C MET A 73 3.78 2.63 -7.82
N GLU A 74 4.63 3.36 -8.53
CA GLU A 74 4.92 3.14 -9.95
C GLU A 74 5.56 1.77 -10.26
N THR A 75 6.06 1.03 -9.27
CA THR A 75 6.60 -0.32 -9.46
C THR A 75 5.64 -1.44 -9.08
N LEU A 76 4.47 -1.09 -8.52
CA LEU A 76 3.55 -2.05 -7.94
C LEU A 76 2.51 -2.51 -8.96
N PRO A 77 2.16 -3.82 -8.97
CA PRO A 77 1.38 -4.44 -10.03
C PRO A 77 -0.02 -3.84 -10.22
N TYR A 78 -0.61 -3.26 -9.17
CA TYR A 78 -1.91 -2.62 -9.26
C TYR A 78 -1.90 -1.35 -10.12
N TRP A 79 -0.75 -0.68 -10.25
CA TRP A 79 -0.61 0.57 -10.98
C TRP A 79 0.14 0.44 -12.31
N THR A 80 0.97 -0.59 -12.47
CA THR A 80 1.79 -0.76 -13.67
C THR A 80 1.07 -1.44 -14.83
N ASN A 81 0.02 -2.21 -14.54
CA ASN A 81 -0.66 -3.06 -15.53
C ASN A 81 -2.02 -2.51 -15.99
N SER A 82 -2.23 -1.18 -15.91
CA SER A 82 -3.42 -0.52 -16.46
C SER A 82 -3.29 -0.20 -17.95
#